data_AF-A0A0Q0G3J0-F1
#
_entry.id   AF-A0A0Q0G3J0-F1
#
_cell.length_a   1.000
_cell.length_b   1.000
_cell.length_c   1.000
_cell.angle_alpha   90.00
_cell.angle_beta   90.00
_cell.angle_gamma   90.00
#
_symmetry.space_group_name_H-M   'P 1'
#
loop_
_entity.id
_entity.type
_entity.pdbx_description
1 polymer ?
#
loop_
_entity_poly.entity_id
_entity_poly.type
_entity_poly.pdbx_seq_one_letter_code
_entity_poly.pdbx_strand_id
1 'polypeptide(L)'
;REAEEEIGLPPGLVEVIGPLSPLISKHGIKVTPYVGVIPDFVEYRPNDGEIAAVFSVPLEFFRQDTREHTHRIDYEGRSWYVPSYRYGEYKIWGLTAIMIVELVNVLYDTRISLHHPPERSTI
;
A
#
# COMPACT_ATOMS: atom_id res chain seq x y z
N ARG A 1 -7.67 2.66 -16.68
CA ARG A 1 -6.65 2.81 -17.73
C ARG A 1 -5.35 2.14 -17.29
N GLU A 2 -4.54 2.72 -16.40
CA GLU A 2 -3.25 2.08 -16.01
C GLU A 2 -3.42 0.64 -15.52
N ALA A 3 -4.38 0.35 -14.63
CA ALA A 3 -4.62 -1.03 -14.18
C ALA A 3 -5.03 -2.00 -15.31
N GLU A 4 -5.65 -1.50 -16.38
CA GLU A 4 -5.96 -2.30 -17.56
C GLU A 4 -4.70 -2.54 -18.41
N GLU A 5 -3.87 -1.50 -18.59
CA GLU A 5 -2.62 -1.56 -19.36
C GLU A 5 -1.54 -2.41 -18.67
N GLU A 6 -1.41 -2.30 -17.33
CA GLU A 6 -0.34 -2.92 -16.55
C GLU A 6 -0.65 -4.39 -16.18
N ILE A 7 -1.89 -4.68 -15.76
CA ILE A 7 -2.27 -6.01 -15.23
C ILE A 7 -3.50 -6.62 -15.91
N GLY A 8 -4.01 -6.00 -16.97
CA GLY A 8 -5.15 -6.51 -17.73
C GLY A 8 -6.49 -6.44 -17.00
N LEU A 9 -6.60 -5.64 -15.93
CA LEU A 9 -7.83 -5.52 -15.14
C LEU A 9 -8.92 -4.76 -15.93
N PRO A 10 -10.00 -5.41 -16.38
CA PRO A 10 -11.02 -4.75 -17.17
C PRO A 10 -11.74 -3.66 -16.33
N PRO A 11 -11.91 -2.43 -16.85
CA PRO A 11 -12.54 -1.35 -16.09
C PRO A 11 -13.96 -1.68 -15.58
N GLY A 12 -14.70 -2.51 -16.31
CA GLY A 12 -16.05 -2.94 -15.93
C GLY A 12 -16.10 -3.95 -14.77
N LEU A 13 -14.96 -4.47 -14.31
CA LEU A 13 -14.86 -5.40 -13.18
C LEU A 13 -14.43 -4.72 -11.88
N VAL A 14 -14.26 -3.40 -11.87
CA VAL A 14 -13.84 -2.64 -10.69
C VAL A 14 -14.98 -1.77 -10.18
N GLU A 15 -15.44 -2.04 -8.97
CA GLU A 15 -16.31 -1.12 -8.23
C GLU A 15 -15.44 -0.16 -7.42
N VAL A 16 -15.33 1.09 -7.85
CA VAL A 16 -14.54 2.10 -7.14
C VAL A 16 -15.34 2.62 -5.94
N ILE A 17 -14.81 2.40 -4.74
CA ILE A 17 -15.43 2.84 -3.47
C ILE A 17 -15.13 4.32 -3.21
N GLY A 18 -13.89 4.74 -3.46
CA GLY A 18 -13.48 6.13 -3.27
C GLY A 18 -11.97 6.31 -3.09
N PRO A 19 -11.52 7.58 -2.97
CA PRO A 19 -10.13 7.91 -2.77
C PRO A 19 -9.69 7.78 -1.29
N LEU A 20 -8.41 7.50 -1.08
CA LEU A 20 -7.71 7.78 0.18
C LEU A 20 -7.11 9.19 0.15
N SER A 21 -6.46 9.61 1.24
CA SER A 21 -5.81 10.91 1.31
C SER A 21 -4.71 11.04 0.25
N PRO A 22 -4.58 12.21 -0.40
CA PRO A 22 -3.49 12.43 -1.34
C PRO A 22 -2.15 12.49 -0.62
N LEU A 23 -1.13 11.94 -1.26
CA LEU A 23 0.24 11.91 -0.77
C LEU A 23 1.15 12.68 -1.73
N ILE A 24 2.20 13.30 -1.20
CA ILE A 24 3.28 13.89 -2.01
C ILE A 24 4.49 12.96 -1.90
N SER A 25 4.97 12.47 -3.04
CA SER A 25 6.19 11.68 -3.09
C SER A 25 7.41 12.53 -2.73
N LYS A 26 8.53 11.89 -2.39
CA LYS A 26 9.80 12.60 -2.14
C LYS A 26 10.29 13.48 -3.30
N HIS A 27 9.76 13.26 -4.51
CA HIS A 27 10.08 14.02 -5.72
C HIS A 27 9.02 15.08 -6.07
N GLY A 28 8.08 15.37 -5.16
CA GLY A 28 7.05 16.39 -5.37
C GLY A 28 5.86 15.94 -6.24
N ILE A 29 5.76 14.65 -6.56
CA ILE A 29 4.63 14.13 -7.33
C ILE A 29 3.45 13.90 -6.40
N LYS A 30 2.31 14.52 -6.70
CA LYS A 30 1.04 14.27 -6.00
C LYS A 30 0.41 12.98 -6.49
N VAL A 31 0.13 12.07 -5.56
CA VAL A 31 -0.49 10.77 -5.83
C VAL A 31 -1.78 10.66 -5.01
N THR A 32 -2.88 10.30 -5.66
CA THR A 32 -4.17 10.06 -4.99
C THR A 32 -4.52 8.58 -5.14
N PRO A 33 -4.46 7.78 -4.06
CA PRO A 33 -4.84 6.38 -4.11
C PRO A 33 -6.35 6.23 -4.23
N TYR A 34 -6.82 5.26 -5.03
CA TYR A 34 -8.22 4.87 -5.11
C TYR A 34 -8.39 3.43 -4.67
N VAL A 35 -9.45 3.17 -3.90
CA VAL A 35 -9.83 1.83 -3.45
C VAL A 35 -10.94 1.31 -4.34
N GLY A 36 -10.73 0.12 -4.91
CA GLY A 36 -11.73 -0.59 -5.69
C GLY A 36 -11.93 -2.00 -5.16
N VAL A 37 -13.16 -2.50 -5.28
CA VAL A 37 -13.51 -3.90 -5.06
C VAL A 37 -13.57 -4.60 -6.41
N ILE A 38 -13.02 -5.80 -6.46
CA ILE A 38 -12.98 -6.64 -7.66
C ILE A 38 -13.48 -8.05 -7.31
N PRO A 39 -14.04 -8.78 -8.28
CA PRO A 39 -14.36 -10.18 -8.10
C PRO A 39 -13.12 -11.05 -7.83
N ASP A 40 -13.30 -12.17 -7.15
CA ASP A 40 -12.24 -13.14 -6.84
C ASP A 40 -11.77 -13.96 -8.06
N PHE A 41 -12.57 -13.99 -9.13
CA PHE A 41 -12.29 -14.71 -10.38
C PHE A 41 -11.51 -13.89 -11.42
N VAL A 42 -11.02 -12.70 -11.09
CA VAL A 42 -10.25 -11.88 -12.03
C VAL A 42 -8.95 -12.60 -12.41
N GLU A 43 -8.75 -12.79 -13.71
CA GLU A 43 -7.47 -13.23 -14.27
C GLU A 43 -6.59 -12.03 -14.59
N TYR A 44 -5.43 -11.93 -13.94
CA TYR A 44 -4.45 -10.89 -14.24
C TYR A 44 -3.54 -11.29 -15.40
N ARG A 45 -3.28 -10.33 -16.28
CA ARG A 45 -2.34 -10.47 -17.41
C ARG A 45 -1.31 -9.35 -17.32
N PRO A 46 -0.17 -9.59 -16.63
CA PRO A 46 0.86 -8.57 -16.51
C PRO A 46 1.42 -8.20 -17.89
N ASN A 47 1.68 -6.92 -18.08
CA ASN A 47 2.51 -6.44 -19.18
C ASN A 47 3.99 -6.68 -18.82
N ASP A 48 4.61 -7.70 -19.41
CA ASP A 48 6.00 -8.09 -19.13
C ASP A 48 7.03 -6.97 -19.38
N GLY A 49 6.67 -5.92 -20.15
CA GLY A 49 7.51 -4.75 -20.35
C GLY A 49 7.65 -3.86 -19.11
N GLU A 50 6.70 -3.93 -18.18
CA GLU A 50 6.60 -3.03 -17.03
C GLU A 50 6.41 -3.77 -15.70
N ILE A 51 5.73 -4.92 -15.71
CA ILE A 51 5.30 -5.66 -14.51
C ILE A 51 5.97 -7.03 -14.46
N ALA A 52 6.88 -7.22 -13.50
CA ALA A 52 7.58 -8.49 -13.30
C ALA A 52 6.74 -9.55 -12.55
N ALA A 53 5.78 -9.13 -11.74
CA ALA A 53 4.95 -10.03 -10.93
C ALA A 53 3.64 -9.36 -10.51
N VAL A 54 2.58 -10.18 -10.39
CA VAL A 54 1.30 -9.81 -9.76
C VAL A 54 1.07 -10.77 -8.61
N PHE A 55 0.79 -10.23 -7.42
CA PHE A 55 0.55 -11.00 -6.22
C PHE A 55 -0.48 -10.31 -5.32
N SER A 56 -1.05 -11.07 -4.40
CA SER A 56 -2.02 -10.57 -3.42
C SER A 56 -1.55 -10.87 -2.01
N VAL A 57 -1.85 -9.96 -1.10
CA VAL A 57 -1.54 -10.09 0.33
C VAL A 57 -2.83 -9.90 1.12
N PRO A 58 -3.16 -10.80 2.07
CA PRO A 58 -4.34 -10.62 2.92
C PRO A 58 -4.25 -9.30 3.69
N LEU A 59 -5.32 -8.50 3.73
CA LEU A 59 -5.33 -7.25 4.50
C LEU A 59 -5.03 -7.48 5.99
N GLU A 60 -5.39 -8.64 6.52
CA GLU A 60 -5.08 -9.07 7.89
C GLU A 60 -3.58 -9.03 8.20
N PHE A 61 -2.71 -9.33 7.24
CA PHE A 61 -1.26 -9.29 7.41
C PHE A 61 -0.79 -7.87 7.76
N PHE A 62 -1.36 -6.85 7.11
CA PHE A 62 -1.06 -5.45 7.39
C PHE A 62 -1.78 -4.95 8.64
N ARG A 63 -2.97 -5.47 8.94
CA ARG A 63 -3.73 -5.15 10.16
C ARG A 63 -2.92 -5.50 11.42
N GLN A 64 -2.15 -6.59 11.37
CA GLN A 64 -1.27 -7.03 12.47
C GLN A 64 0.04 -6.24 12.55
N ASP A 65 0.30 -5.35 11.58
CA ASP A 65 1.52 -4.53 11.49
C ASP A 65 2.82 -5.34 11.62
N THR A 66 2.91 -6.46 10.91
CA THR A 66 4.08 -7.38 10.94
C THR A 66 5.27 -6.79 10.17
N ARG A 67 5.89 -5.74 10.71
CA ARG A 67 6.99 -4.99 10.06
C ARG A 67 8.28 -5.82 10.01
N GLU A 68 8.90 -5.90 8.84
CA GLU A 68 10.30 -6.35 8.69
C GLU A 68 11.26 -5.28 9.26
N HIS A 69 10.97 -4.01 8.96
CA HIS A 69 11.75 -2.85 9.40
C HIS A 69 10.85 -1.60 9.43
N THR A 70 11.25 -0.55 10.14
CA THR A 70 10.63 0.79 10.02
C THR A 70 11.65 1.83 9.57
N HIS A 71 11.45 2.39 8.38
CA HIS A 71 12.29 3.46 7.84
C HIS A 71 11.88 4.80 8.43
N ARG A 72 12.83 5.49 9.09
CA ARG A 72 12.67 6.90 9.42
C ARG A 72 13.02 7.74 8.20
N ILE A 73 12.08 8.57 7.76
CA ILE A 73 12.23 9.49 6.64
C ILE A 73 11.92 10.89 7.16
N ASP A 74 12.92 11.78 7.17
CA ASP A 74 12.72 13.17 7.54
C ASP A 74 12.41 13.99 6.27
N TYR A 75 11.23 14.62 6.23
CA TYR A 75 10.75 15.41 5.08
C TYR A 75 9.98 16.65 5.58
N GLU A 76 10.31 17.83 5.05
CA GLU A 76 9.70 19.12 5.42
C GLU A 76 9.60 19.37 6.94
N GLY A 77 10.64 19.01 7.68
CA GLY A 77 10.70 19.18 9.13
C GLY A 77 9.84 18.19 9.94
N ARG A 78 9.29 17.16 9.28
CA ARG A 78 8.52 16.07 9.92
C ARG A 78 9.23 14.74 9.74
N SER A 79 9.25 13.92 10.78
CA SER A 79 9.73 12.54 10.71
C SER A 79 8.56 11.61 10.39
N TRP A 80 8.73 10.79 9.36
CA TRP A 80 7.85 9.70 8.99
C TRP A 80 8.49 8.37 9.38
N TYR A 81 7.70 7.46 9.95
CA TYR A 81 8.11 6.12 10.38
C TYR A 81 7.42 5.08 9.50
N VAL A 82 7.93 4.94 8.28
CA VAL A 82 7.30 4.14 7.23
C VAL A 82 7.64 2.66 7.41
N PRO A 83 6.64 1.78 7.56
CA PRO A 83 6.89 0.36 7.66
C PRO A 83 7.41 -0.21 6.34
N SER A 84 8.28 -1.19 6.46
CA SER A 84 8.66 -2.12 5.41
C SER A 84 8.13 -3.49 5.80
N TYR A 85 7.34 -4.09 4.93
CA TYR A 85 6.78 -5.42 5.12
C TYR A 85 7.45 -6.41 4.17
N ARG A 86 7.58 -7.66 4.62
CA ARG A 86 8.02 -8.80 3.81
C ARG A 86 6.89 -9.81 3.72
N TYR A 87 6.48 -10.17 2.50
CA TYR A 87 5.51 -11.22 2.27
C TYR A 87 6.03 -12.20 1.22
N GLY A 88 6.43 -13.40 1.67
CA GLY A 88 7.21 -14.31 0.84
C GLY A 88 8.52 -13.64 0.39
N GLU A 89 8.76 -13.60 -0.91
CA GLU A 89 9.91 -12.93 -1.51
C GLU A 89 9.72 -11.40 -1.67
N TYR A 90 8.49 -10.91 -1.61
CA TYR A 90 8.15 -9.52 -1.95
C TYR A 90 8.37 -8.55 -0.79
N LYS A 91 9.03 -7.43 -1.10
CA LYS A 91 9.20 -6.29 -0.17
C LYS A 91 8.18 -5.21 -0.48
N ILE A 92 7.40 -4.80 0.51
CA ILE A 92 6.36 -3.76 0.38
C ILE A 92 6.77 -2.59 1.28
N TRP A 93 7.13 -1.46 0.68
CA TRP A 93 7.71 -0.32 1.40
C TRP A 93 7.43 0.99 0.67
N GLY A 94 7.82 2.12 1.28
CA GLY A 94 7.71 3.44 0.66
C GLY A 94 6.25 3.89 0.54
N LEU A 95 5.91 4.54 -0.59
CA LEU A 95 4.59 5.14 -0.78
C LEU A 95 3.47 4.08 -0.73
N THR A 96 3.70 2.89 -1.28
CA THR A 96 2.74 1.77 -1.23
C THR A 96 2.41 1.38 0.20
N ALA A 97 3.42 1.26 1.07
CA ALA A 97 3.19 0.93 2.48
C ALA A 97 2.42 2.04 3.22
N ILE A 98 2.65 3.31 2.90
CA ILE A 98 1.89 4.45 3.44
C ILE A 98 0.41 4.33 3.07
N MET A 99 0.10 4.08 1.80
CA MET A 99 -1.28 3.92 1.32
C MET A 99 -1.98 2.73 2.00
N ILE A 100 -1.28 1.60 2.14
CA ILE A 100 -1.82 0.41 2.78
C ILE A 100 -2.09 0.66 4.27
N VAL A 101 -1.19 1.34 4.99
CA VAL A 101 -1.39 1.71 6.40
C VAL A 101 -2.61 2.60 6.57
N GLU A 102 -2.78 3.59 5.70
CA GLU A 102 -3.98 4.43 5.71
C GLU A 102 -5.24 3.59 5.49
N LEU A 103 -5.24 2.71 4.48
CA LEU A 103 -6.37 1.83 4.19
C LEU A 103 -6.76 0.98 5.40
N VAL A 104 -5.81 0.29 6.04
CA VAL A 104 -6.13 -0.58 7.19
C VAL A 104 -6.55 0.22 8.43
N ASN A 105 -6.00 1.42 8.63
CA ASN A 105 -6.46 2.31 9.69
C ASN A 105 -7.93 2.72 9.47
N VAL A 106 -8.32 3.05 8.23
CA VAL A 106 -9.70 3.39 7.89
C VAL A 106 -10.64 2.19 8.04
N LEU A 107 -10.23 1.01 7.57
CA LEU A 107 -11.08 -0.19 7.58
C LEU A 107 -11.23 -0.83 8.97
N TYR A 108 -10.18 -0.79 9.80
CA TYR A 108 -10.10 -1.60 11.02
C TYR A 108 -9.80 -0.82 12.31
N ASP A 109 -9.67 0.52 12.26
CA ASP A 109 -9.24 1.35 13.40
C ASP A 109 -7.93 0.85 14.06
N THR A 110 -6.95 0.44 13.26
CA THR A 110 -5.68 -0.15 13.77
C THR A 110 -4.73 0.85 14.44
N ARG A 111 -4.97 2.16 14.28
CA ARG A 111 -4.16 3.25 14.87
C ARG A 111 -2.66 3.15 14.61
N ILE A 112 -2.27 2.55 13.49
CA ILE A 112 -0.87 2.43 13.09
C ILE A 112 -0.36 3.83 12.74
N SER A 113 0.58 4.35 13.55
CA SER A 113 1.13 5.69 13.34
C SER A 113 2.27 5.67 12.33
N LEU A 114 2.25 6.66 11.43
CA LEU A 114 3.36 6.97 10.52
C LEU A 114 4.19 8.18 11.01
N HIS A 115 3.81 8.82 12.11
CA HIS A 115 4.46 10.05 12.60
C HIS A 115 5.15 9.87 13.96
N HIS A 116 4.97 8.70 14.57
CA HIS A 116 5.66 8.31 15.79
C HIS A 116 6.42 7.01 15.55
N PRO A 117 7.55 6.80 16.25
CA PRO A 117 8.21 5.51 16.21
C PRO A 117 7.23 4.41 16.66
N PRO A 118 7.29 3.21 16.06
CA PRO A 118 6.43 2.10 16.48
C PRO A 118 6.70 1.79 17.95
N GLU A 119 5.64 1.45 18.68
CA GLU A 119 5.78 0.96 20.05
C GLU A 119 6.68 -0.28 20.01
N ARG A 120 7.77 -0.27 20.79
CA ARG A 120 8.63 -1.44 20.89
C ARG A 120 7.79 -2.55 21.50
N SER A 121 7.56 -3.63 20.75
CA SER A 121 7.10 -4.89 21.35
C SER A 121 8.13 -5.26 22.41
N THR A 122 7.73 -5.14 23.67
CA THR A 122 8.53 -5.63 24.79
C THR A 122 8.47 -7.15 24.67
N ILE A 123 9.59 -7.77 24.29
CA ILE A 123 9.78 -9.22 24.42
C ILE A 123 10.20 -9.48 25.86
#